data_AF-A0AAN6M7I0-F1
#
_entry.id   AF-A0AAN6M7I0-F1
#
_cell.length_a   1.000
_cell.length_b   1.000
_cell.length_c   1.000
_cell.angle_alpha   90.00
_cell.angle_beta   90.00
_cell.angle_gamma   90.00
#
_symmetry.space_group_name_H-M   'P 1'
#
loop_
_entity.id
_entity.type
_entity.pdbx_description
1 polymer ?
#
loop_
_entity_poly.entity_id
_entity_poly.type
_entity_poly.pdbx_seq_one_letter_code
_entity_poly.pdbx_strand_id
1 'polypeptide(L)'
;MSSGGIRQKLLGRLPRSSGSGAWARRKQLLRLDELPDDVLILILSQCQVDDIFALSLTCSTFRNVLVNYSTHIIPSVAQNTFPQCNLLLRDADSTFTWLKGLIPQHLAAILVDRHGHIDISLRGIPAEETRGDALRARVTNGWRVLGHLSQIAKEVYRSDAKAVLPLSEATLKTLHPSSYRAKLAQRMENIILEKRLQYVSKMEASDAQDYVLLFAMLSVAFRVNTPWCPSLGLSSAPPWIFDFGQGIDAPRQVRLGESWMTWFILQQGPRLFWEQWWRRRRLIPSRGAKGEYVRMRAIEAFLDKPKIDQQDLALPPGDEWKDANQDWHDEQRRMAGAVQQAIKEKSGGDHQHTLRYFPGYHRNASGHGQGDSILDCVPFTINFRTWKYPDQEHGTYWDT
;
A
#
# COMPACT_ATOMS: atom_id res chain seq x y z
N MET A 1 -32.94 7.27 -13.08
CA MET A 1 -33.09 7.04 -11.62
C MET A 1 -31.93 7.70 -10.90
N SER A 2 -32.25 8.66 -10.02
CA SER A 2 -31.32 9.53 -9.29
C SER A 2 -30.56 8.76 -8.21
N SER A 3 -29.23 8.82 -8.23
CA SER A 3 -28.34 8.25 -7.20
C SER A 3 -27.91 9.28 -6.15
N GLY A 4 -28.76 10.28 -5.88
CA GLY A 4 -28.59 11.25 -4.80
C GLY A 4 -29.60 11.00 -3.67
N GLY A 5 -29.58 9.83 -3.01
CA GLY A 5 -30.67 9.50 -2.09
C GLY A 5 -30.50 8.29 -1.18
N ILE A 6 -29.31 8.01 -0.62
CA ILE A 6 -29.15 6.96 0.41
C ILE A 6 -28.38 7.46 1.66
N ARG A 7 -28.15 8.78 1.80
CA ARG A 7 -27.53 9.36 3.03
C ARG A 7 -28.49 10.07 3.99
N GLN A 8 -29.81 10.03 3.78
CA GLN A 8 -30.78 10.72 4.67
C GLN A 8 -31.88 9.85 5.29
N LYS A 9 -31.89 8.52 5.13
CA LYS A 9 -32.97 7.65 5.66
C LYS A 9 -32.66 6.86 6.94
N LEU A 10 -31.71 7.32 7.76
CA LEU A 10 -31.36 6.68 9.05
C LEU A 10 -31.36 7.62 10.26
N LEU A 11 -32.00 8.80 10.17
CA LEU A 11 -32.21 9.72 11.30
C LEU A 11 -33.69 10.08 11.53
N GLY A 12 -34.63 9.30 10.99
CA GLY A 12 -36.06 9.63 10.96
C GLY A 12 -36.98 8.82 11.87
N ARG A 13 -36.47 8.02 12.81
CA ARG A 13 -37.31 7.25 13.75
C ARG A 13 -36.73 7.25 15.15
N LEU A 14 -36.84 8.39 15.83
CA LEU A 14 -36.86 8.43 17.29
C LEU A 14 -38.30 8.71 17.74
N PRO A 15 -38.79 8.04 18.79
CA PRO A 15 -40.15 8.25 19.27
C PRO A 15 -40.30 9.67 19.81
N ARG A 16 -41.32 10.39 19.34
CA ARG A 16 -41.75 11.66 19.92
C ARG A 16 -42.41 11.36 21.27
N SER A 17 -41.62 11.35 22.35
CA SER A 17 -42.16 11.43 23.70
C SER A 17 -42.51 12.89 24.00
N SER A 18 -43.81 13.17 23.98
CA SER A 18 -44.41 14.36 24.57
C SER A 18 -44.32 14.22 26.10
N GLY A 19 -43.18 14.62 26.67
CA GLY A 19 -42.93 14.64 28.11
C GLY A 19 -42.44 16.01 28.53
N SER A 20 -43.36 16.78 29.11
CA SER A 20 -43.15 18.09 29.71
C SER A 20 -42.14 18.04 30.86
N GLY A 21 -41.21 19.00 30.85
CA GLY A 21 -40.70 19.65 32.06
C GLY A 21 -39.68 18.88 32.89
N ALA A 22 -38.48 19.45 32.97
CA ALA A 22 -37.37 19.09 33.87
C ALA A 22 -36.60 17.81 33.50
N TRP A 23 -35.32 17.98 33.11
CA TRP A 23 -34.18 17.02 33.07
C TRP A 23 -33.24 17.18 31.86
N ALA A 24 -33.51 18.10 30.92
CA ALA A 24 -32.62 18.33 29.79
C ALA A 24 -31.46 19.32 30.09
N ARG A 25 -30.67 19.08 31.15
CA ARG A 25 -29.26 19.50 31.14
C ARG A 25 -28.51 18.55 30.19
N ARG A 26 -28.74 18.69 28.88
CA ARG A 26 -27.81 18.14 27.90
C ARG A 26 -26.48 18.83 28.19
N LYS A 27 -25.54 18.10 28.80
CA LYS A 27 -24.12 18.48 28.72
C LYS A 27 -23.86 18.68 27.24
N GLN A 28 -23.77 19.93 26.80
CA GLN A 28 -23.22 20.24 25.49
C GLN A 28 -21.81 19.67 25.56
N LEU A 29 -21.62 18.50 24.96
CA LEU A 29 -20.28 18.01 24.68
C LEU A 29 -19.70 19.09 23.76
N LEU A 30 -18.78 19.88 24.31
CA LEU A 30 -18.02 20.84 23.52
C LEU A 30 -17.48 20.09 22.32
N ARG A 31 -17.74 20.61 21.13
CA ARG A 31 -17.20 20.00 19.93
C ARG A 31 -15.69 20.20 19.96
N LEU A 32 -14.96 19.26 19.37
CA LEU A 32 -13.50 19.32 19.37
C LEU A 32 -13.00 20.63 18.73
N ASP A 33 -13.68 21.13 17.70
CA ASP A 33 -13.38 22.37 16.99
C ASP A 33 -13.81 23.66 17.73
N GLU A 34 -14.44 23.55 18.90
CA GLU A 34 -14.78 24.67 19.79
C GLU A 34 -13.76 24.82 20.94
N LEU A 35 -12.76 23.94 21.01
CA LEU A 35 -11.73 24.03 22.04
C LEU A 35 -10.75 25.19 21.75
N PRO A 36 -10.17 25.78 22.81
CA PRO A 36 -9.08 26.74 22.67
C PRO A 36 -7.89 26.20 21.86
N ASP A 37 -7.22 27.09 21.10
CA ASP A 37 -6.11 26.75 20.21
C ASP A 37 -4.96 26.01 20.93
N ASP A 38 -4.64 26.40 22.16
CA ASP A 38 -3.60 25.75 22.99
C ASP A 38 -3.93 24.28 23.29
N VAL A 39 -5.19 23.98 23.60
CA VAL A 39 -5.67 22.60 23.78
C VAL A 39 -5.64 21.84 22.46
N LEU A 40 -6.04 22.49 21.36
CA LEU A 40 -5.99 21.89 20.03
C LEU A 40 -4.56 21.57 19.58
N ILE A 41 -3.60 22.45 19.84
CA ILE A 41 -2.18 22.22 19.55
C ILE A 41 -1.71 20.96 20.30
N LEU A 42 -2.03 20.82 21.59
CA LEU A 42 -1.65 19.64 22.36
C LEU A 42 -2.26 18.35 21.78
N ILE A 43 -3.54 18.37 21.41
CA ILE A 43 -4.22 17.21 20.82
C ILE A 43 -3.61 16.86 19.46
N LEU A 44 -3.46 17.85 18.58
CA LEU A 44 -2.93 17.67 17.22
C LEU A 44 -1.47 17.22 17.25
N SER A 45 -0.66 17.69 18.20
CA SER A 45 0.72 17.24 18.37
C SER A 45 0.83 15.75 18.71
N GLN A 46 -0.21 15.14 19.30
CA GLN A 46 -0.26 13.69 19.60
C GLN A 46 -0.77 12.83 18.43
N CYS A 47 -1.24 13.46 17.36
CA CYS A 47 -1.76 12.77 16.18
C CYS A 47 -0.63 12.16 15.33
N GLN A 48 -1.00 11.20 14.47
CA GLN A 48 -0.12 10.70 13.43
C GLN A 48 -0.26 11.50 12.13
N VAL A 49 0.68 11.32 11.20
CA VAL A 49 0.67 11.96 9.88
C VAL A 49 -0.68 11.78 9.16
N ASP A 50 -1.25 10.57 9.20
CA ASP A 50 -2.54 10.28 8.56
C ASP A 50 -3.71 11.03 9.21
N ASP A 51 -3.70 11.11 10.53
CA ASP A 51 -4.75 11.78 11.30
C ASP A 51 -4.72 13.29 11.01
N ILE A 52 -3.53 13.89 10.97
CA ILE A 52 -3.37 15.31 10.65
C ILE A 52 -3.88 15.62 9.25
N PHE A 53 -3.52 14.82 8.24
CA PHE A 53 -4.03 15.05 6.89
C PHE A 53 -5.54 14.87 6.82
N ALA A 54 -6.11 13.88 7.51
CA ALA A 54 -7.56 13.69 7.56
C ALA A 54 -8.27 14.87 8.26
N LEU A 55 -7.81 15.27 9.45
CA LEU A 55 -8.36 16.38 10.23
C LEU A 55 -8.26 17.71 9.50
N SER A 56 -7.19 17.94 8.73
CA SER A 56 -7.04 19.16 7.93
C SER A 56 -8.13 19.33 6.85
N LEU A 57 -8.81 18.23 6.49
CA LEU A 57 -9.88 18.20 5.49
C LEU A 57 -11.29 18.23 6.12
N THR A 58 -11.43 18.12 7.45
CA THR A 58 -12.75 18.05 8.09
C THR A 58 -13.32 19.42 8.48
N CYS A 59 -12.49 20.33 9.00
CA CYS A 59 -12.93 21.64 9.51
C CYS A 59 -11.85 22.73 9.27
N SER A 60 -12.30 23.96 9.00
CA SER A 60 -11.42 25.12 8.82
C SER A 60 -10.65 25.49 10.09
N THR A 61 -11.23 25.28 11.28
CA THR A 61 -10.55 25.54 12.56
C THR A 61 -9.28 24.72 12.69
N PHE A 62 -9.36 23.40 12.49
CA PHE A 62 -8.16 22.54 12.53
C PHE A 62 -7.15 22.93 11.47
N ARG A 63 -7.59 23.24 10.25
CA ARG A 63 -6.69 23.72 9.20
C ARG A 63 -5.98 25.01 9.60
N ASN A 64 -6.69 25.96 10.21
CA ASN A 64 -6.10 27.23 10.64
C ASN A 64 -5.08 27.03 11.77
N VAL A 65 -5.42 26.23 12.79
CA VAL A 65 -4.48 25.88 13.87
C VAL A 65 -3.24 25.18 13.29
N LEU A 66 -3.45 24.22 12.39
CA LEU A 66 -2.36 23.50 11.73
C LEU A 66 -1.42 24.38 10.90
N VAL A 67 -1.96 25.40 10.23
CA VAL A 67 -1.15 26.36 9.45
C VAL A 67 -0.45 27.36 10.35
N ASN A 68 -1.14 27.91 11.36
CA ASN A 68 -0.59 28.95 12.24
C ASN A 68 0.47 28.39 13.21
N TYR A 69 0.36 27.12 13.60
CA TYR A 69 1.25 26.48 14.57
C TYR A 69 2.01 25.28 13.97
N SER A 70 2.28 25.32 12.66
CA SER A 70 2.93 24.22 11.96
C SER A 70 4.33 23.90 12.52
N THR A 71 5.06 24.91 12.99
CA THR A 71 6.39 24.79 13.60
C THR A 71 6.42 23.95 14.88
N HIS A 72 5.30 23.85 15.59
CA HIS A 72 5.19 23.05 16.80
C HIS A 72 4.52 21.70 16.51
N ILE A 73 3.41 21.71 15.77
CA ILE A 73 2.61 20.50 15.54
C ILE A 73 3.34 19.51 14.62
N ILE A 74 3.93 19.99 13.52
CA ILE A 74 4.50 19.10 12.49
C ILE A 74 5.68 18.26 13.02
N PRO A 75 6.68 18.83 13.72
CA PRO A 75 7.76 18.03 14.30
C PRO A 75 7.26 17.00 15.31
N SER A 76 6.30 17.36 16.18
CA SER A 76 5.71 16.42 17.15
C SER A 76 4.97 15.28 16.47
N VAL A 77 4.18 15.57 15.42
CA VAL A 77 3.48 14.56 14.62
C VAL A 77 4.47 13.64 13.91
N ALA A 78 5.57 14.19 13.38
CA ALA A 78 6.63 13.41 12.75
C ALA A 78 7.30 12.47 13.76
N GLN A 79 7.68 12.96 14.94
CA GLN A 79 8.25 12.13 16.02
C GLN A 79 7.28 11.05 16.50
N ASN A 80 6.00 11.38 16.64
CA ASN A 80 4.96 10.42 17.03
C ASN A 80 4.69 9.37 15.96
N THR A 81 4.86 9.74 14.69
CA THR A 81 4.69 8.84 13.55
C THR A 81 5.94 8.05 13.21
N PHE A 82 7.14 8.51 13.53
CA PHE A 82 8.38 7.81 13.21
C PHE A 82 9.30 7.73 14.44
N PRO A 83 8.85 7.05 15.51
CA PRO A 83 9.66 6.88 16.71
C PRO A 83 10.99 6.21 16.36
N GLN A 84 12.08 6.74 16.91
CA GLN A 84 13.44 6.23 16.77
C GLN A 84 14.05 6.34 15.36
N CYS A 85 13.37 6.97 14.39
CA CYS A 85 13.92 7.22 13.06
C CYS A 85 14.73 8.54 13.02
N ASN A 86 15.85 8.62 13.74
CA ASN A 86 16.59 9.87 13.92
C ASN A 86 17.15 10.39 12.59
N LEU A 87 17.67 9.49 11.75
CA LEU A 87 18.22 9.86 10.45
C LEU A 87 17.15 10.43 9.52
N LEU A 88 15.95 9.84 9.54
CA LEU A 88 14.79 10.31 8.78
C LEU A 88 14.35 11.72 9.22
N LEU A 89 14.49 12.03 10.51
CA LEU A 89 14.02 13.28 11.13
C LEU A 89 15.11 14.35 11.27
N ARG A 90 16.34 14.10 10.79
CA ARG A 90 17.49 14.99 11.01
C ARG A 90 17.30 16.40 10.46
N ASP A 91 16.82 16.49 9.22
CA ASP A 91 16.66 17.75 8.49
C ASP A 91 15.19 18.18 8.55
N ALA A 92 14.71 18.42 9.77
CA ALA A 92 13.31 18.72 10.02
C ALA A 92 12.90 20.08 9.45
N ASP A 93 11.85 20.08 8.64
CA ASP A 93 11.16 21.28 8.17
C ASP A 93 9.74 21.32 8.77
N SER A 94 9.23 22.52 9.00
CA SER A 94 7.92 22.75 9.62
C SER A 94 6.79 22.85 8.59
N THR A 95 6.92 22.16 7.45
CA THR A 95 5.96 22.21 6.34
C THR A 95 5.19 20.90 6.16
N PHE A 96 3.95 21.01 5.69
CA PHE A 96 3.13 19.84 5.32
C PHE A 96 3.73 19.04 4.17
N THR A 97 4.46 19.71 3.27
CA THR A 97 5.15 19.06 2.16
C THR A 97 6.27 18.16 2.67
N TRP A 98 7.08 18.65 3.62
CA TRP A 98 8.08 17.83 4.30
C TRP A 98 7.46 16.64 5.01
N LEU A 99 6.41 16.87 5.83
CA LEU A 99 5.72 15.81 6.58
C LEU A 99 5.16 14.71 5.65
N LYS A 100 4.55 15.12 4.53
CA LYS A 100 4.07 14.18 3.50
C LYS A 100 5.23 13.42 2.84
N GLY A 101 6.36 14.10 2.66
CA GLY A 101 7.59 13.55 2.09
C GLY A 101 8.25 12.46 2.95
N LEU A 102 7.98 12.43 4.26
CA LEU A 102 8.53 11.41 5.16
C LEU A 102 7.97 10.01 4.90
N ILE A 103 6.74 9.88 4.39
CA ILE A 103 6.13 8.57 4.10
C ILE A 103 6.96 7.76 3.09
N PRO A 104 7.23 8.25 1.86
CA PRO A 104 8.04 7.50 0.90
C PRO A 104 9.50 7.32 1.38
N GLN A 105 10.05 8.25 2.17
CA GLN A 105 11.38 8.10 2.77
C GLN A 105 11.43 6.96 3.79
N HIS A 106 10.41 6.84 4.64
CA HIS A 106 10.29 5.75 5.60
C HIS A 106 10.09 4.39 4.89
N LEU A 107 9.26 4.34 3.84
CA LEU A 107 9.11 3.13 3.02
C LEU A 107 10.43 2.73 2.35
N ALA A 108 11.24 3.70 1.90
CA ALA A 108 12.57 3.45 1.37
C ALA A 108 13.52 2.91 2.45
N ALA A 109 13.48 3.47 3.66
CA ALA A 109 14.26 2.98 4.79
C ALA A 109 13.92 1.53 5.13
N ILE A 110 12.64 1.18 5.19
CA ILE A 110 12.18 -0.21 5.37
C ILE A 110 12.72 -1.10 4.26
N LEU A 111 12.54 -0.72 2.98
CA LEU A 111 13.00 -1.57 1.88
C LEU A 111 14.50 -1.84 1.92
N VAL A 112 15.31 -0.80 2.17
CA VAL A 112 16.77 -0.88 2.17
C VAL A 112 17.30 -1.66 3.37
N ASP A 113 16.71 -1.48 4.55
CA ASP A 113 17.05 -2.20 5.78
C ASP A 113 16.65 -3.68 5.67
N ARG A 114 15.43 -3.95 5.21
CA ARG A 114 14.87 -5.30 5.18
C ARG A 114 15.28 -6.13 3.97
N HIS A 115 15.94 -5.54 2.98
CA HIS A 115 16.38 -6.22 1.75
C HIS A 115 17.21 -7.48 2.06
N GLY A 116 18.02 -7.45 3.12
CA GLY A 116 18.90 -8.56 3.46
C GLY A 116 18.26 -9.73 4.21
N HIS A 117 16.98 -9.68 4.53
CA HIS A 117 16.30 -10.80 5.19
C HIS A 117 16.00 -11.99 4.27
N ILE A 118 16.30 -11.89 2.98
CA ILE A 118 15.82 -12.83 1.96
C ILE A 118 16.97 -13.49 1.19
N ASP A 119 18.04 -12.75 0.95
CA ASP A 119 19.26 -13.31 0.41
C ASP A 119 20.33 -13.31 1.51
N ILE A 120 20.68 -14.49 2.01
CA ILE A 120 21.76 -14.69 2.99
C ILE A 120 23.09 -14.09 2.55
N SER A 121 23.29 -13.86 1.24
CA SER A 121 24.48 -13.24 0.69
C SER A 121 24.45 -11.71 0.68
N LEU A 122 23.28 -11.08 0.87
CA LEU A 122 23.11 -9.63 0.87
C LEU A 122 22.60 -9.17 2.24
N ARG A 123 23.38 -8.40 2.99
CA ARG A 123 22.86 -7.74 4.21
C ARG A 123 22.18 -6.43 3.81
N GLY A 124 21.03 -6.14 4.40
CA GLY A 124 20.36 -4.86 4.24
C GLY A 124 21.13 -3.75 4.97
N ILE A 125 20.94 -2.50 4.56
CA ILE A 125 21.62 -1.35 5.17
C ILE A 125 20.69 -0.78 6.24
N PRO A 126 21.06 -0.81 7.54
CA PRO A 126 20.20 -0.31 8.62
C PRO A 126 19.66 1.09 8.35
N ALA A 127 18.42 1.33 8.77
CA ALA A 127 17.72 2.60 8.53
C ALA A 127 18.47 3.82 9.08
N GLU A 128 19.16 3.67 10.21
CA GLU A 128 19.88 4.76 10.91
C GLU A 128 21.32 4.97 10.41
N GLU A 129 21.73 4.31 9.34
CA GLU A 129 23.11 4.39 8.86
C GLU A 129 23.27 5.23 7.59
N THR A 130 24.00 6.34 7.67
CA THR A 130 24.15 7.35 6.61
C THR A 130 24.68 6.83 5.27
N ARG A 131 25.44 5.73 5.25
CA ARG A 131 25.93 5.16 3.97
C ARG A 131 24.81 4.74 3.01
N GLY A 132 23.63 4.44 3.55
CA GLY A 132 22.44 4.06 2.79
C GLY A 132 21.68 5.24 2.20
N ASP A 133 22.04 6.49 2.52
CA ASP A 133 21.25 7.68 2.18
C ASP A 133 21.07 7.87 0.68
N ALA A 134 22.14 7.68 -0.10
CA ALA A 134 22.06 7.77 -1.56
C ALA A 134 21.10 6.72 -2.14
N LEU A 135 21.15 5.48 -1.65
CA LEU A 135 20.24 4.42 -2.09
C LEU A 135 18.79 4.71 -1.66
N ARG A 136 18.57 5.10 -0.40
CA ARG A 136 17.24 5.46 0.13
C ARG A 136 16.65 6.65 -0.61
N ALA A 137 17.45 7.65 -1.00
CA ALA A 137 16.98 8.78 -1.80
C ALA A 137 16.44 8.32 -3.16
N ARG A 138 17.17 7.45 -3.87
CA ARG A 138 16.71 6.87 -5.13
C ARG A 138 15.44 6.03 -4.98
N VAL A 139 15.39 5.15 -3.98
CA VAL A 139 14.19 4.35 -3.69
C VAL A 139 13.00 5.24 -3.31
N THR A 140 13.24 6.35 -2.60
CA THR A 140 12.24 7.37 -2.28
C THR A 140 11.67 8.01 -3.55
N ASN A 141 12.52 8.35 -4.51
CA ASN A 141 12.07 8.87 -5.80
C ASN A 141 11.24 7.84 -6.56
N GLY A 142 11.66 6.57 -6.59
CA GLY A 142 10.86 5.48 -7.15
C GLY A 142 9.48 5.38 -6.52
N TRP A 143 9.37 5.55 -5.19
CA TRP A 143 8.07 5.57 -4.50
C TRP A 143 7.20 6.75 -4.93
N ARG A 144 7.80 7.93 -5.19
CA ARG A 144 7.08 9.11 -5.70
C ARG A 144 6.53 8.84 -7.09
N VAL A 145 7.35 8.28 -8.00
CA VAL A 145 6.92 7.88 -9.35
C VAL A 145 5.74 6.90 -9.28
N LEU A 146 5.83 5.86 -8.46
CA LEU A 146 4.72 4.93 -8.23
C LEU A 146 3.47 5.64 -7.65
N GLY A 147 3.67 6.61 -6.75
CA GLY A 147 2.62 7.46 -6.22
C GLY A 147 1.87 8.24 -7.32
N HIS A 148 2.60 8.84 -8.25
CA HIS A 148 2.02 9.56 -9.40
C HIS A 148 1.24 8.61 -10.33
N LEU A 149 1.82 7.45 -10.67
CA LEU A 149 1.16 6.44 -11.52
C LEU A 149 -0.15 5.91 -10.90
N SER A 150 -0.20 5.75 -9.58
CA SER A 150 -1.42 5.38 -8.86
C SER A 150 -2.44 6.52 -8.79
N GLN A 151 -1.96 7.76 -8.62
CA GLN A 151 -2.82 8.93 -8.58
C GLN A 151 -3.57 9.13 -9.91
N ILE A 152 -2.90 8.91 -11.05
CA ILE A 152 -3.55 8.92 -12.38
C ILE A 152 -4.75 7.97 -12.41
N ALA A 153 -4.59 6.75 -11.91
CA ALA A 153 -5.68 5.79 -11.88
C ALA A 153 -6.83 6.24 -10.97
N LYS A 154 -6.51 6.70 -9.75
CA LYS A 154 -7.50 7.20 -8.80
C LYS A 154 -8.31 8.37 -9.36
N GLU A 155 -7.69 9.25 -10.14
CA GLU A 155 -8.39 10.37 -10.79
C GLU A 155 -9.35 9.91 -11.88
N VAL A 156 -8.95 8.94 -12.71
CA VAL A 156 -9.85 8.37 -13.74
C VAL A 156 -11.02 7.64 -13.08
N TYR A 157 -10.78 6.85 -12.04
CA TYR A 157 -11.86 6.14 -11.32
C TYR A 157 -12.79 7.07 -10.52
N ARG A 158 -12.36 8.29 -10.19
CA ARG A 158 -13.21 9.33 -9.60
C ARG A 158 -14.00 10.13 -10.63
N SER A 159 -13.66 10.01 -11.91
CA SER A 159 -14.33 10.74 -12.99
C SER A 159 -15.75 10.21 -13.21
N ASP A 160 -16.68 11.07 -13.63
CA ASP A 160 -18.05 10.65 -13.94
C ASP A 160 -18.04 9.64 -15.10
N ALA A 161 -18.79 8.54 -14.97
CA ALA A 161 -18.97 7.55 -16.02
C ALA A 161 -19.44 8.19 -17.35
N LYS A 162 -20.19 9.29 -17.29
CA LYS A 162 -20.62 10.06 -18.48
C LYS A 162 -19.48 10.75 -19.21
N ALA A 163 -18.39 11.07 -18.52
CA ALA A 163 -17.20 11.65 -19.14
C ALA A 163 -16.34 10.58 -19.83
N VAL A 164 -16.53 9.31 -19.47
CA VAL A 164 -15.73 8.18 -19.97
C VAL A 164 -16.41 7.46 -21.14
N LEU A 165 -17.74 7.26 -21.08
CA LEU A 165 -18.51 6.61 -22.15
C LEU A 165 -19.45 7.60 -22.85
N PRO A 166 -19.55 7.55 -24.19
CA PRO A 166 -20.44 8.42 -24.95
C PRO A 166 -21.92 8.14 -24.62
N LEU A 167 -22.77 9.17 -24.78
CA LEU A 167 -24.21 9.12 -24.50
C LEU A 167 -24.96 8.01 -25.25
N SER A 168 -24.48 7.62 -26.44
CA SER A 168 -25.05 6.52 -27.23
C SER A 168 -25.01 5.16 -26.51
N GLU A 169 -24.12 4.99 -25.53
CA GLU A 169 -24.02 3.77 -24.73
C GLU A 169 -24.80 3.82 -23.41
N ALA A 170 -25.47 4.94 -23.12
CA ALA A 170 -26.32 5.06 -21.93
C ALA A 170 -27.50 4.07 -21.96
N THR A 171 -27.97 3.70 -23.15
CA THR A 171 -29.02 2.68 -23.35
C THR A 171 -28.57 1.28 -22.93
N LEU A 172 -27.26 0.98 -23.00
CA LEU A 172 -26.72 -0.30 -22.52
C LEU A 172 -26.81 -0.41 -21.00
N LYS A 173 -26.75 0.72 -20.28
CA LYS A 173 -26.90 0.73 -18.81
C LYS A 173 -28.25 0.19 -18.36
N THR A 174 -29.31 0.43 -19.13
CA THR A 174 -30.66 -0.05 -18.83
C THR A 174 -30.89 -1.48 -19.32
N LEU A 175 -30.35 -1.84 -20.49
CA LEU A 175 -30.61 -3.13 -21.14
C LEU A 175 -29.67 -4.24 -20.65
N HIS A 176 -28.38 -3.95 -20.47
CA HIS A 176 -27.35 -4.93 -20.09
C HIS A 176 -26.35 -4.32 -19.08
N PRO A 177 -26.72 -4.23 -17.78
CA PRO A 177 -25.91 -3.58 -16.76
C PRO A 177 -24.51 -4.18 -16.58
N SER A 178 -24.35 -5.50 -16.72
CA SER A 178 -23.07 -6.19 -16.63
C SER A 178 -22.13 -5.83 -17.79
N SER A 179 -22.65 -5.88 -19.03
CA SER A 179 -21.91 -5.47 -20.23
C SER A 179 -21.51 -3.99 -20.16
N TYR A 180 -22.41 -3.12 -19.69
CA TYR A 180 -22.11 -1.71 -19.47
C TYR A 180 -20.97 -1.51 -18.46
N ARG A 181 -20.97 -2.23 -17.32
CA ARG A 181 -19.89 -2.16 -16.32
C ARG A 181 -18.55 -2.64 -16.88
N ALA A 182 -18.54 -3.77 -17.60
CA ALA A 182 -17.33 -4.31 -18.21
C ALA A 182 -16.73 -3.33 -19.24
N LYS A 183 -17.56 -2.78 -20.13
CA LYS A 183 -17.13 -1.76 -21.11
C LYS A 183 -16.63 -0.49 -20.45
N LEU A 184 -17.31 -0.02 -19.40
CA LEU A 184 -16.89 1.15 -18.64
C LEU A 184 -15.52 0.92 -17.99
N ALA A 185 -15.33 -0.22 -17.32
CA ALA A 185 -14.06 -0.59 -16.70
C ALA A 185 -12.94 -0.67 -17.74
N GLN A 186 -13.18 -1.34 -18.87
CA GLN A 186 -12.22 -1.42 -19.98
C GLN A 186 -11.85 -0.04 -20.52
N ARG A 187 -12.83 0.86 -20.71
CA ARG A 187 -12.56 2.22 -21.18
C ARG A 187 -11.77 3.03 -20.16
N MET A 188 -12.10 2.91 -18.87
CA MET A 188 -11.34 3.55 -17.79
C MET A 188 -9.89 3.07 -17.78
N GLU A 189 -9.64 1.77 -17.83
CA GLU A 189 -8.29 1.20 -17.87
C GLU A 189 -7.49 1.68 -19.10
N ASN A 190 -8.12 1.77 -20.27
CA ASN A 190 -7.47 2.32 -21.47
C ASN A 190 -7.05 3.79 -21.29
N ILE A 191 -7.91 4.63 -20.69
CA ILE A 191 -7.58 6.03 -20.39
C ILE A 191 -6.45 6.10 -19.36
N ILE A 192 -6.45 5.22 -18.35
CA ILE A 192 -5.39 5.14 -17.35
C ILE A 192 -4.06 4.79 -18.01
N LEU A 193 -4.04 3.78 -18.88
CA LEU A 193 -2.87 3.37 -19.64
C LEU A 193 -2.32 4.54 -20.46
N GLU A 194 -3.16 5.21 -21.26
CA GLU A 194 -2.77 6.35 -22.08
C GLU A 194 -2.12 7.47 -21.24
N LYS A 195 -2.78 7.86 -20.14
CA LYS A 195 -2.25 8.89 -19.23
C LYS A 195 -0.95 8.48 -18.55
N ARG A 196 -0.81 7.21 -18.14
CA ARG A 196 0.45 6.70 -17.57
C ARG A 196 1.58 6.73 -18.59
N LEU A 197 1.34 6.27 -19.82
CA LEU A 197 2.34 6.32 -20.89
C LEU A 197 2.72 7.76 -21.23
N GLN A 198 1.77 8.68 -21.23
CA GLN A 198 2.05 10.10 -21.40
C GLN A 198 2.94 10.65 -20.28
N TYR A 199 2.66 10.30 -19.02
CA TYR A 199 3.52 10.68 -17.88
C TYR A 199 4.93 10.11 -18.03
N VAL A 200 5.06 8.82 -18.36
CA VAL A 200 6.36 8.16 -18.58
C VAL A 200 7.16 8.82 -19.70
N SER A 201 6.51 9.23 -20.79
CA SER A 201 7.19 9.92 -21.90
C SER A 201 7.85 11.25 -21.47
N LYS A 202 7.21 11.98 -20.54
CA LYS A 202 7.65 13.29 -20.03
C LYS A 202 8.61 13.21 -18.85
N MET A 203 8.67 12.06 -18.17
CA MET A 203 9.53 11.82 -17.00
C MET A 203 11.02 11.91 -17.36
N GLU A 204 11.88 12.18 -16.39
CA GLU A 204 13.34 12.12 -16.59
C GLU A 204 13.83 10.66 -16.60
N ALA A 205 14.98 10.41 -17.24
CA ALA A 205 15.58 9.07 -17.26
C ALA A 205 16.03 8.60 -15.87
N SER A 206 16.48 9.52 -15.01
CA SER A 206 16.83 9.28 -13.60
C SER A 206 15.65 8.74 -12.79
N ASP A 207 14.49 9.40 -12.89
CA ASP A 207 13.25 8.96 -12.24
C ASP A 207 12.81 7.56 -12.73
N ALA A 208 12.97 7.29 -14.02
CA ALA A 208 12.71 5.96 -14.60
C ALA A 208 13.63 4.89 -13.97
N GLN A 209 14.93 5.18 -13.84
CA GLN A 209 15.90 4.30 -13.20
C GLN A 209 15.58 4.06 -11.71
N ASP A 210 15.19 5.12 -11.01
CA ASP A 210 14.81 5.07 -9.59
C ASP A 210 13.54 4.23 -9.37
N TYR A 211 12.57 4.30 -10.28
CA TYR A 211 11.40 3.43 -10.27
C TYR A 211 11.74 1.96 -10.55
N VAL A 212 12.61 1.68 -11.54
CA VAL A 212 13.08 0.32 -11.82
C VAL A 212 13.82 -0.26 -10.61
N LEU A 213 14.66 0.54 -9.96
CA LEU A 213 15.34 0.19 -8.72
C LEU A 213 14.34 -0.13 -7.59
N LEU A 214 13.31 0.70 -7.41
CA LEU A 214 12.23 0.42 -6.45
C LEU A 214 11.60 -0.95 -6.73
N PHE A 215 11.16 -1.23 -7.96
CA PHE A 215 10.50 -2.50 -8.27
C PHE A 215 11.42 -3.70 -8.10
N ALA A 216 12.73 -3.55 -8.37
CA ALA A 216 13.71 -4.58 -8.09
C ALA A 216 13.77 -4.90 -6.59
N MET A 217 13.88 -3.89 -5.72
CA MET A 217 13.90 -4.08 -4.27
C MET A 217 12.55 -4.54 -3.71
N LEU A 218 11.45 -4.02 -4.25
CA LEU A 218 10.10 -4.35 -3.81
C LEU A 218 9.74 -5.80 -4.13
N SER A 219 10.25 -6.34 -5.24
CA SER A 219 10.05 -7.75 -5.60
C SER A 219 10.50 -8.70 -4.49
N VAL A 220 11.54 -8.33 -3.74
CA VAL A 220 12.06 -9.11 -2.61
C VAL A 220 11.03 -9.19 -1.47
N ALA A 221 10.19 -8.18 -1.25
CA ALA A 221 9.13 -8.25 -0.24
C ALA A 221 8.09 -9.36 -0.51
N PHE A 222 7.93 -9.76 -1.79
CA PHE A 222 7.04 -10.84 -2.20
C PHE A 222 7.73 -12.19 -2.00
N ARG A 223 7.46 -12.82 -0.86
CA ARG A 223 8.00 -14.16 -0.60
C ARG A 223 7.16 -15.21 -1.30
N VAL A 224 7.81 -16.00 -2.15
CA VAL A 224 7.24 -17.26 -2.66
C VAL A 224 7.77 -18.47 -1.89
N ASN A 225 8.89 -18.30 -1.17
CA ASN A 225 9.74 -19.34 -0.57
C ASN A 225 9.26 -20.77 -0.79
N THR A 226 9.80 -21.33 -1.87
CA THR A 226 10.28 -22.69 -2.07
C THR A 226 9.53 -23.84 -1.35
N PRO A 227 9.01 -24.81 -2.12
CA PRO A 227 8.56 -26.08 -1.61
C PRO A 227 9.80 -26.88 -1.23
N TRP A 228 10.08 -27.11 0.05
CA TRP A 228 10.78 -28.30 0.54
C TRP A 228 10.94 -28.18 2.06
N CYS A 229 9.86 -28.49 2.78
CA CYS A 229 10.02 -29.09 4.09
C CYS A 229 9.71 -30.59 3.89
N PRO A 230 10.67 -31.39 3.39
CA PRO A 230 10.46 -32.82 3.14
C PRO A 230 10.03 -33.55 4.42
N SER A 231 10.39 -33.01 5.59
CA SER A 231 10.00 -33.53 6.90
C SER A 231 8.50 -33.44 7.20
N LEU A 232 7.73 -32.61 6.47
CA LEU A 232 6.29 -32.44 6.70
C LEU A 232 5.41 -33.09 5.63
N GLY A 233 5.98 -33.69 4.58
CA GLY A 233 5.21 -34.41 3.54
C GLY A 233 4.18 -33.60 2.76
N LEU A 234 4.08 -32.28 3.00
CA LEU A 234 3.10 -31.39 2.38
C LEU A 234 3.63 -30.92 1.01
N SER A 235 3.44 -31.76 0.00
CA SER A 235 3.96 -31.56 -1.36
C SER A 235 3.27 -30.48 -2.21
N SER A 236 2.23 -29.79 -1.72
CA SER A 236 1.55 -28.76 -2.54
C SER A 236 0.97 -27.63 -1.69
N ALA A 237 1.79 -26.62 -1.39
CA ALA A 237 1.23 -25.32 -1.04
C ALA A 237 0.46 -24.80 -2.27
N PRO A 238 -0.78 -24.30 -2.09
CA PRO A 238 -1.59 -23.85 -3.21
C PRO A 238 -0.89 -22.70 -3.96
N PRO A 239 -1.01 -22.69 -5.29
CA PRO A 239 -0.27 -21.78 -6.15
C PRO A 239 -0.66 -20.33 -5.89
N TRP A 240 0.27 -19.44 -6.22
CA TRP A 240 0.04 -18.01 -6.22
C TRP A 240 -1.10 -17.68 -7.22
N ILE A 241 -2.26 -17.24 -6.72
CA ILE A 241 -3.50 -17.11 -7.54
C ILE A 241 -3.41 -16.12 -8.69
N PHE A 242 -2.49 -15.18 -8.59
CA PHE A 242 -2.44 -14.07 -9.54
C PHE A 242 -1.68 -14.45 -10.81
N ASP A 243 -0.78 -15.44 -10.77
CA ASP A 243 0.15 -15.73 -11.88
C ASP A 243 0.47 -17.23 -12.07
N PHE A 244 -0.56 -18.07 -12.05
CA PHE A 244 -0.59 -19.45 -12.60
C PHE A 244 0.71 -20.27 -12.41
N GLY A 245 1.07 -20.56 -11.16
CA GLY A 245 2.02 -21.65 -10.87
C GLY A 245 3.50 -21.38 -11.16
N GLN A 246 3.88 -20.13 -11.46
CA GLN A 246 5.27 -19.74 -11.78
C GLN A 246 6.26 -19.86 -10.60
N GLY A 247 5.80 -20.34 -9.43
CA GLY A 247 6.64 -20.70 -8.29
C GLY A 247 7.66 -19.61 -7.96
N ILE A 248 8.95 -19.98 -7.98
CA ILE A 248 10.08 -19.13 -7.60
C ILE A 248 10.19 -17.87 -8.48
N ASP A 249 9.70 -17.89 -9.73
CA ASP A 249 9.85 -16.79 -10.67
C ASP A 249 8.84 -15.66 -10.52
N ALA A 250 7.81 -15.84 -9.70
CA ALA A 250 6.74 -14.88 -9.67
C ALA A 250 7.14 -13.48 -9.07
N PRO A 251 8.11 -13.32 -8.14
CA PRO A 251 8.67 -12.00 -7.81
C PRO A 251 9.36 -11.34 -9.01
N ARG A 252 10.01 -12.14 -9.87
CA ARG A 252 10.62 -11.66 -11.11
C ARG A 252 9.55 -11.17 -12.08
N GLN A 253 8.40 -11.83 -12.17
CA GLN A 253 7.27 -11.37 -12.99
C GLN A 253 6.69 -10.05 -12.49
N VAL A 254 6.58 -9.84 -11.18
CA VAL A 254 6.20 -8.53 -10.60
C VAL A 254 7.17 -7.43 -11.04
N ARG A 255 8.47 -7.72 -11.05
CA ARG A 255 9.49 -6.78 -11.51
C ARG A 255 9.41 -6.49 -13.02
N LEU A 256 9.09 -7.50 -13.82
CA LEU A 256 8.98 -7.36 -15.29
C LEU A 256 7.66 -6.73 -15.75
N GLY A 257 6.66 -6.64 -14.87
CA GLY A 257 5.33 -6.18 -15.23
C GLY A 257 4.44 -7.23 -15.85
N GLU A 258 4.88 -8.49 -15.85
CA GLU A 258 4.15 -9.62 -16.42
C GLU A 258 3.12 -10.20 -15.44
N SER A 259 3.22 -9.80 -14.17
CA SER A 259 2.31 -10.25 -13.11
C SER A 259 1.09 -9.35 -12.96
N TRP A 260 -0.08 -9.93 -12.66
CA TRP A 260 -1.28 -9.15 -12.30
C TRP A 260 -1.06 -8.30 -11.05
N MET A 261 -0.22 -8.77 -10.12
CA MET A 261 0.17 -8.01 -8.95
C MET A 261 0.83 -6.67 -9.33
N THR A 262 1.52 -6.60 -10.46
CA THR A 262 2.08 -5.34 -10.97
C THR A 262 0.98 -4.33 -11.27
N TRP A 263 -0.09 -4.76 -11.95
CA TRP A 263 -1.27 -3.92 -12.20
C TRP A 263 -1.87 -3.45 -10.88
N PHE A 264 -2.04 -4.36 -9.92
CA PHE A 264 -2.60 -4.04 -8.60
C PHE A 264 -1.75 -3.02 -7.82
N ILE A 265 -0.41 -3.18 -7.82
CA ILE A 265 0.51 -2.23 -7.19
C ILE A 265 0.42 -0.86 -7.86
N LEU A 266 0.41 -0.81 -9.20
CA LEU A 266 0.24 0.43 -9.96
C LEU A 266 -1.09 1.12 -9.62
N GLN A 267 -2.14 0.35 -9.37
CA GLN A 267 -3.45 0.85 -9.01
C GLN A 267 -3.49 1.43 -7.59
N GLN A 268 -3.01 0.69 -6.60
CA GLN A 268 -3.09 1.08 -5.19
C GLN A 268 -2.02 2.11 -4.78
N GLY A 269 -0.82 2.00 -5.35
CA GLY A 269 0.34 2.85 -5.07
C GLY A 269 1.00 2.60 -3.71
N PRO A 270 1.85 3.53 -3.25
CA PRO A 270 2.65 3.37 -2.02
C PRO A 270 1.82 3.19 -0.74
N ARG A 271 0.57 3.67 -0.75
CA ARG A 271 -0.35 3.56 0.40
C ARG A 271 -0.57 2.10 0.82
N LEU A 272 -0.54 1.18 -0.14
CA LEU A 272 -0.68 -0.26 0.10
C LEU A 272 0.36 -0.76 1.11
N PHE A 273 1.62 -0.38 0.92
CA PHE A 273 2.75 -0.79 1.75
C PHE A 273 2.83 0.01 3.05
N TRP A 274 2.46 1.29 3.02
CA TRP A 274 2.34 2.12 4.23
C TRP A 274 1.37 1.51 5.26
N GLU A 275 0.20 1.06 4.80
CA GLU A 275 -0.80 0.44 5.66
C GLU A 275 -0.31 -0.89 6.25
N GLN A 276 0.43 -1.69 5.48
CA GLN A 276 0.97 -2.97 5.97
C GLN A 276 2.15 -2.76 6.93
N TRP A 277 3.17 -2.03 6.49
CA TRP A 277 4.45 -1.95 7.19
C TRP A 277 4.43 -1.00 8.38
N TRP A 278 3.60 0.04 8.34
CA TRP A 278 3.56 1.05 9.40
C TRP A 278 2.27 1.00 10.24
N ARG A 279 1.12 1.30 9.62
CA ARG A 279 -0.12 1.62 10.36
C ARG A 279 -0.62 0.49 11.27
N ARG A 280 -0.40 -0.77 10.86
CA ARG A 280 -0.86 -1.96 11.60
C ARG A 280 0.03 -2.36 12.79
N ARG A 281 1.18 -1.71 13.01
CA ARG A 281 2.07 -1.99 14.15
C ARG A 281 1.42 -1.66 15.50
N ARG A 282 0.56 -0.62 15.56
CA ARG A 282 -0.02 -0.14 16.83
C ARG A 282 -1.42 -0.65 17.15
N LEU A 283 -2.21 -1.05 16.16
CA LEU A 283 -3.65 -1.25 16.35
C LEU A 283 -4.07 -2.66 16.79
N ILE A 284 -3.18 -3.67 16.81
CA ILE A 284 -3.59 -5.06 17.11
C ILE A 284 -2.47 -5.79 17.87
N PRO A 285 -2.72 -6.36 19.06
CA PRO A 285 -1.86 -7.38 19.70
C PRO A 285 -2.21 -8.82 19.26
N SER A 286 -3.37 -9.04 18.64
CA SER A 286 -3.90 -10.37 18.31
C SER A 286 -2.99 -11.13 17.33
N ARG A 287 -2.44 -12.24 17.81
CA ARG A 287 -1.36 -13.08 17.24
C ARG A 287 -1.57 -13.66 15.83
N GLY A 288 -2.70 -13.41 15.15
CA GLY A 288 -3.04 -14.09 13.89
C GLY A 288 -3.21 -13.22 12.63
N ALA A 289 -3.43 -11.90 12.75
CA ALA A 289 -3.78 -11.05 11.59
C ALA A 289 -2.64 -10.11 11.12
N LYS A 290 -1.46 -10.23 11.73
CA LYS A 290 -0.34 -9.31 11.52
C LYS A 290 0.52 -9.76 10.35
N GLY A 291 0.17 -9.33 9.14
CA GLY A 291 1.10 -9.46 8.01
C GLY A 291 0.48 -9.54 6.63
N GLU A 292 -0.84 -9.67 6.53
CA GLU A 292 -1.48 -10.01 5.26
C GLU A 292 -2.31 -8.88 4.65
N TYR A 293 -2.05 -7.61 4.99
CA TYR A 293 -2.88 -6.52 4.46
C TYR A 293 -2.83 -6.44 2.93
N VAL A 294 -1.62 -6.37 2.36
CA VAL A 294 -1.45 -6.30 0.91
C VAL A 294 -2.07 -7.51 0.24
N ARG A 295 -1.86 -8.69 0.83
CA ARG A 295 -2.44 -9.94 0.38
C ARG A 295 -3.96 -9.89 0.33
N MET A 296 -4.61 -9.57 1.46
CA MET A 296 -6.07 -9.52 1.55
C MET A 296 -6.65 -8.52 0.57
N ARG A 297 -6.05 -7.33 0.45
CA ARG A 297 -6.49 -6.30 -0.51
C ARG A 297 -6.33 -6.75 -1.96
N ALA A 298 -5.26 -7.49 -2.27
CA ALA A 298 -5.05 -8.03 -3.61
C ALA A 298 -6.09 -9.10 -3.94
N ILE A 299 -6.38 -10.02 -3.01
CA ILE A 299 -7.41 -11.05 -3.22
C ILE A 299 -8.80 -10.40 -3.36
N GLU A 300 -9.11 -9.36 -2.57
CA GLU A 300 -10.40 -8.65 -2.64
C GLU A 300 -10.59 -8.02 -4.01
N ALA A 301 -9.53 -7.40 -4.53
CA ALA A 301 -9.54 -6.79 -5.85
C ALA A 301 -9.58 -7.83 -6.99
N PHE A 302 -8.87 -8.95 -6.84
CA PHE A 302 -8.81 -10.00 -7.85
C PHE A 302 -10.13 -10.77 -7.98
N LEU A 303 -10.80 -11.05 -6.86
CA LEU A 303 -12.10 -11.70 -6.86
C LEU A 303 -13.27 -10.73 -7.08
N ASP A 304 -13.00 -9.41 -7.18
CA ASP A 304 -14.00 -8.34 -7.16
C ASP A 304 -15.01 -8.47 -5.99
N LYS A 305 -14.50 -8.87 -4.81
CA LYS A 305 -15.30 -9.07 -3.59
C LYS A 305 -14.96 -8.02 -2.53
N PRO A 306 -15.95 -7.31 -1.96
CA PRO A 306 -15.70 -6.29 -0.95
C PRO A 306 -15.24 -6.87 0.39
N LYS A 307 -15.53 -8.14 0.65
CA LYS A 307 -15.09 -8.91 1.82
C LYS A 307 -14.88 -10.35 1.40
N ILE A 308 -13.67 -10.85 1.66
CA ILE A 308 -13.29 -12.25 1.49
C ILE A 308 -13.74 -13.03 2.73
N ASP A 309 -14.34 -14.20 2.53
CA ASP A 309 -14.55 -15.18 3.59
C ASP A 309 -13.42 -16.22 3.66
N GLN A 310 -13.39 -17.06 4.69
CA GLN A 310 -12.36 -18.10 4.79
C GLN A 310 -12.43 -19.13 3.65
N GLN A 311 -13.59 -19.30 3.01
CA GLN A 311 -13.76 -20.24 1.90
C GLN A 311 -13.13 -19.72 0.62
N ASP A 312 -13.20 -18.41 0.39
CA ASP A 312 -12.52 -17.69 -0.70
C ASP A 312 -10.99 -17.77 -0.59
N LEU A 313 -10.46 -17.96 0.63
CA LEU A 313 -9.04 -18.22 0.87
C LEU A 313 -8.67 -19.69 0.68
N ALA A 314 -9.64 -20.62 0.66
CA ALA A 314 -9.38 -22.03 0.44
C ALA A 314 -9.45 -22.34 -1.07
N LEU A 315 -8.34 -22.09 -1.76
CA LEU A 315 -8.28 -22.42 -3.19
C LEU A 315 -8.36 -23.93 -3.39
N PRO A 316 -9.13 -24.41 -4.37
CA PRO A 316 -9.09 -25.80 -4.78
C PRO A 316 -7.65 -26.16 -5.25
N PRO A 317 -7.21 -27.41 -5.03
CA PRO A 317 -5.90 -27.87 -5.45
C PRO A 317 -5.66 -27.66 -6.96
N GLY A 318 -4.39 -27.46 -7.32
CA GLY A 318 -3.92 -26.65 -8.46
C GLY A 318 -4.41 -26.94 -9.88
N ASP A 319 -5.08 -28.06 -10.14
CA ASP A 319 -5.61 -28.37 -11.48
C ASP A 319 -7.06 -27.94 -11.68
N GLU A 320 -7.78 -27.60 -10.60
CA GLU A 320 -9.21 -27.30 -10.64
C GLU A 320 -9.55 -25.81 -10.58
N TRP A 321 -8.58 -24.97 -10.20
CA TRP A 321 -8.84 -23.53 -10.10
C TRP A 321 -8.88 -22.88 -11.48
N LYS A 322 -10.02 -22.28 -11.82
CA LYS A 322 -10.20 -21.47 -13.02
C LYS A 322 -10.46 -20.03 -12.64
N ASP A 323 -9.67 -19.12 -13.19
CA ASP A 323 -9.92 -17.69 -13.06
C ASP A 323 -11.21 -17.33 -13.80
N ALA A 324 -12.26 -17.00 -13.05
CA ALA A 324 -13.55 -16.62 -13.63
C ALA A 324 -13.46 -15.34 -14.50
N ASN A 325 -12.41 -14.53 -14.29
CA ASN A 325 -12.17 -13.26 -14.97
C ASN A 325 -10.84 -13.26 -15.74
N GLN A 326 -10.35 -14.44 -16.16
CA GLN A 326 -9.08 -14.65 -16.86
C GLN A 326 -8.81 -13.57 -17.93
N ASP A 327 -9.72 -13.40 -18.89
CA ASP A 327 -9.56 -12.46 -20.01
C ASP A 327 -9.36 -11.01 -19.53
N TRP A 328 -10.04 -10.63 -18.45
CA TRP A 328 -9.94 -9.28 -17.89
C TRP A 328 -8.63 -9.10 -17.12
N HIS A 329 -8.22 -10.09 -16.34
CA HIS A 329 -6.94 -10.07 -15.65
C HIS A 329 -5.77 -10.08 -16.63
N ASP A 330 -5.87 -10.81 -17.75
CA ASP A 330 -4.88 -10.82 -18.83
C ASP A 330 -4.74 -9.44 -19.47
N GLU A 331 -5.85 -8.76 -19.70
CA GLU A 331 -5.84 -7.39 -20.20
C GLU A 331 -5.18 -6.43 -19.19
N GLN A 332 -5.51 -6.53 -17.90
CA GLN A 332 -4.87 -5.75 -16.83
C GLN A 332 -3.35 -6.00 -16.76
N ARG A 333 -2.92 -7.27 -16.89
CA ARG A 333 -1.51 -7.67 -16.97
C ARG A 333 -0.83 -7.02 -18.18
N ARG A 334 -1.44 -7.11 -19.36
CA ARG A 334 -0.94 -6.49 -20.59
C ARG A 334 -0.74 -4.98 -20.43
N MET A 335 -1.69 -4.29 -19.80
CA MET A 335 -1.58 -2.84 -19.56
C MET A 335 -0.46 -2.50 -18.57
N ALA A 336 -0.31 -3.26 -17.48
CA ALA A 336 0.79 -3.06 -16.55
C ALA A 336 2.16 -3.34 -17.18
N GLY A 337 2.26 -4.40 -17.97
CA GLY A 337 3.45 -4.73 -18.76
C GLY A 337 3.83 -3.62 -19.73
N ALA A 338 2.86 -3.01 -20.42
CA ALA A 338 3.12 -1.88 -21.31
C ALA A 338 3.72 -0.66 -20.56
N VAL A 339 3.22 -0.35 -19.37
CA VAL A 339 3.78 0.74 -18.54
C VAL A 339 5.19 0.41 -18.07
N GLN A 340 5.43 -0.82 -17.58
CA GLN A 340 6.75 -1.26 -17.12
C GLN A 340 7.78 -1.26 -18.24
N GLN A 341 7.40 -1.73 -19.43
CA GLN A 341 8.25 -1.71 -20.61
C GLN A 341 8.60 -0.28 -21.04
N ALA A 342 7.64 0.64 -21.07
CA ALA A 342 7.90 2.04 -21.39
C ALA A 342 8.86 2.70 -20.38
N ILE A 343 8.72 2.42 -19.08
CA ILE A 343 9.65 2.94 -18.06
C ILE A 343 11.05 2.33 -18.23
N LYS A 344 11.13 1.04 -18.57
CA LYS A 344 12.39 0.33 -18.82
C LYS A 344 13.14 0.87 -20.04
N GLU A 345 12.42 1.19 -21.10
CA GLU A 345 12.99 1.87 -22.28
C GLU A 345 13.49 3.26 -21.91
N LYS A 346 12.68 4.01 -21.14
CA LYS A 346 13.03 5.35 -20.66
C LYS A 346 14.24 5.36 -19.73
N SER A 347 14.47 4.30 -18.95
CA SER A 347 15.60 4.18 -18.04
C SER A 347 16.94 3.88 -18.74
N GLY A 348 16.91 3.56 -20.03
CA GLY A 348 18.10 3.21 -20.82
C GLY A 348 18.53 1.75 -20.69
N GLY A 349 17.70 0.87 -20.11
CA GLY A 349 17.93 -0.58 -20.11
C GLY A 349 19.05 -1.11 -19.22
N ASP A 350 19.85 -0.28 -18.55
CA ASP A 350 20.90 -0.74 -17.64
C ASP A 350 20.34 -1.11 -16.26
N HIS A 351 20.04 -2.39 -16.07
CA HIS A 351 19.51 -2.93 -14.81
C HIS A 351 20.62 -3.33 -13.83
N GLN A 352 21.90 -3.26 -14.23
CA GLN A 352 23.00 -3.73 -13.39
C GLN A 352 23.28 -2.79 -12.20
N HIS A 353 22.69 -1.59 -12.19
CA HIS A 353 22.94 -0.61 -11.13
C HIS A 353 22.43 -1.01 -9.75
N THR A 354 21.35 -1.81 -9.64
CA THR A 354 20.82 -2.23 -8.34
C THR A 354 21.83 -3.06 -7.55
N LEU A 355 22.60 -3.90 -8.25
CA LEU A 355 23.61 -4.77 -7.65
C LEU A 355 24.90 -4.03 -7.31
N ARG A 356 25.09 -2.75 -7.67
CA ARG A 356 26.31 -2.01 -7.31
C ARG A 356 26.34 -1.54 -5.86
N TYR A 357 25.17 -1.39 -5.21
CA TYR A 357 25.08 -0.81 -3.88
C TYR A 357 25.41 -1.77 -2.73
N PHE A 358 25.25 -3.08 -2.92
CA PHE A 358 25.39 -4.07 -1.85
C PHE A 358 26.76 -4.79 -1.76
N PRO A 359 27.50 -5.08 -2.86
CA PRO A 359 28.77 -5.81 -2.78
C PRO A 359 29.84 -5.09 -1.96
N GLY A 360 29.85 -3.74 -2.00
CA GLY A 360 30.76 -2.94 -1.18
C GLY A 360 30.49 -3.03 0.32
N TYR A 361 29.28 -3.46 0.73
CA TYR A 361 28.92 -3.53 2.13
C TYR A 361 29.59 -4.71 2.85
N HIS A 362 29.64 -5.88 2.21
CA HIS A 362 30.12 -7.11 2.86
C HIS A 362 31.60 -7.08 3.21
N ARG A 363 32.42 -6.34 2.44
CA ARG A 363 33.89 -6.37 2.61
C ARG A 363 34.37 -5.61 3.85
N ASN A 364 33.58 -4.65 4.35
CA ASN A 364 33.97 -3.75 5.44
C ASN A 364 33.17 -3.99 6.74
N ALA A 365 32.12 -4.81 6.71
CA ALA A 365 31.24 -5.03 7.85
C ALA A 365 31.72 -6.10 8.84
N SER A 366 32.84 -6.79 8.55
CA SER A 366 33.38 -7.89 9.36
C SER A 366 33.86 -7.50 10.77
N GLY A 367 33.79 -6.22 11.16
CA GLY A 367 34.21 -5.75 12.49
C GLY A 367 33.18 -4.93 13.27
N HIS A 368 32.01 -4.62 12.71
CA HIS A 368 30.99 -3.85 13.43
C HIS A 368 29.89 -4.80 13.90
N GLY A 369 29.66 -4.84 15.23
CA GLY A 369 28.55 -5.56 15.83
C GLY A 369 27.26 -5.23 15.09
N GLN A 370 26.43 -6.25 14.85
CA GLN A 370 25.17 -6.13 14.16
C GLN A 370 24.31 -5.12 14.94
N GLY A 371 24.30 -3.87 14.51
CA GLY A 371 23.49 -2.83 15.13
C GLY A 371 22.03 -3.29 15.05
N ASP A 372 21.31 -3.23 16.17
CA ASP A 372 19.92 -3.61 16.24
C ASP A 372 19.12 -2.85 15.18
N SER A 373 18.49 -3.57 14.24
CA SER A 373 17.64 -2.92 13.24
C SER A 373 16.37 -2.46 13.94
N ILE A 374 16.20 -1.13 14.04
CA ILE A 374 14.99 -0.52 14.61
C ILE A 374 13.71 -0.94 13.86
N LEU A 375 13.85 -1.50 12.65
CA LEU A 375 12.79 -1.96 11.77
C LEU A 375 12.58 -3.48 11.79
N ASP A 376 13.20 -4.22 12.74
CA ASP A 376 13.06 -5.68 12.85
C ASP A 376 11.62 -6.18 13.02
N CYS A 377 10.80 -5.37 13.66
CA CYS A 377 9.40 -5.63 13.92
C CYS A 377 8.46 -5.31 12.75
N VAL A 378 8.96 -4.74 11.64
CA VAL A 378 8.12 -4.38 10.49
C VAL A 378 7.69 -5.67 9.77
N PRO A 379 6.38 -5.88 9.49
CA PRO A 379 5.88 -7.02 8.74
C PRO A 379 6.20 -6.88 7.24
N PHE A 380 7.49 -6.94 6.93
CA PHE A 380 8.07 -6.63 5.63
C PHE A 380 7.57 -7.57 4.55
N THR A 381 7.52 -8.85 4.86
CA THR A 381 7.20 -9.91 3.92
C THR A 381 5.70 -9.90 3.60
N ILE A 382 5.39 -10.09 2.32
CA ILE A 382 4.03 -10.31 1.85
C ILE A 382 3.97 -11.77 1.43
N ASN A 383 3.24 -12.56 2.21
CA ASN A 383 3.03 -13.97 1.94
C ASN A 383 1.68 -14.16 1.26
N PHE A 384 1.67 -14.84 0.12
CA PHE A 384 0.45 -15.15 -0.63
C PHE A 384 -0.04 -16.60 -0.43
N ARG A 385 0.65 -17.42 0.37
CA ARG A 385 0.21 -18.79 0.66
C ARG A 385 -1.02 -18.82 1.55
N THR A 386 -2.03 -19.58 1.16
CA THR A 386 -3.18 -19.89 2.00
C THR A 386 -2.75 -20.91 3.03
N TRP A 387 -2.55 -20.48 4.26
CA TRP A 387 -2.52 -21.43 5.37
C TRP A 387 -3.92 -22.04 5.42
N LYS A 388 -4.06 -23.30 5.00
CA LYS A 388 -4.98 -24.16 5.75
C LYS A 388 -4.37 -24.16 7.15
N TYR A 389 -4.96 -23.42 8.08
CA TYR A 389 -4.73 -23.73 9.48
C TYR A 389 -5.13 -25.19 9.62
N PRO A 390 -4.21 -26.12 9.93
CA PRO A 390 -4.66 -27.35 10.52
C PRO A 390 -5.30 -26.91 11.82
N ASP A 391 -6.60 -27.14 11.95
CA ASP A 391 -7.30 -26.91 13.20
C ASP A 391 -6.50 -27.58 14.33
N GLN A 392 -6.11 -26.77 15.32
CA GLN A 392 -6.37 -27.03 16.74
C GLN A 392 -6.19 -28.45 17.32
N GLU A 393 -5.28 -29.31 16.83
CA GLU A 393 -5.08 -30.64 17.46
C GLU A 393 -3.67 -30.93 18.01
N HIS A 394 -2.68 -30.06 17.84
CA HIS A 394 -1.39 -30.25 18.52
C HIS A 394 -1.21 -29.24 19.64
N GLY A 395 -1.67 -29.67 20.83
CA GLY A 395 -1.33 -29.07 22.10
C GLY A 395 0.19 -28.98 22.30
N THR A 396 0.59 -27.91 22.99
CA THR A 396 1.73 -27.86 23.92
C THR A 396 2.95 -28.68 23.53
N TYR A 397 3.80 -28.16 22.64
CA TYR A 397 5.18 -28.66 22.49
C TYR A 397 6.14 -27.53 22.08
N TRP A 398 6.22 -26.49 22.89
CA TRP A 398 7.36 -25.55 22.90
C TRP A 398 7.53 -24.98 24.32
N ASP A 399 7.98 -25.84 25.23
CA ASP A 399 8.67 -25.45 26.47
C ASP A 399 9.84 -26.43 26.65
N THR A 400 11.02 -26.04 26.13
CA THR A 400 12.36 -26.34 26.64
C THR A 400 13.36 -25.41 25.96
#